data_AF-A1SKZ9-F1
#
_entry.id   AF-A1SKZ9-F1
#
_cell.length_a   1.000
_cell.length_b   1.000
_cell.length_c   1.000
_cell.angle_alpha   90.00
_cell.angle_beta   90.00
_cell.angle_gamma   90.00
#
_symmetry.space_group_name_H-M   'P 1'
#
loop_
_entity.id
_entity.type
_entity.pdbx_description
1 polymer ?
#
loop_
_entity_poly.entity_id
_entity_poly.type
_entity_poly.pdbx_seq_one_letter_code
_entity_poly.pdbx_strand_id
1 'polypeptide(L)'
;MNLPRVVVAVLLRSLVIVGVTAAYVAAVARSETTDALGAGLLAFLILVTIAFVWAVVDGIRRGLLEALLTWLLASVVAGVGIPVALALTDDRDLAAEVGDGAVFFAVLLVVPALLGLSVGGLVHRLRDRSEVAA
;
A
#
# COMPACT_ATOMS: atom_id res chain seq x y z
N MET A 1 21.84 -5.16 -0.10
CA MET A 1 20.39 -5.31 0.18
C MET A 1 20.17 -6.72 0.70
N ASN A 2 19.72 -6.89 1.94
CA ASN A 2 19.54 -8.22 2.54
C ASN A 2 18.19 -8.78 2.11
N LEU A 3 18.18 -9.71 1.15
CA LEU A 3 16.98 -10.35 0.59
C LEU A 3 15.92 -10.73 1.64
N PRO A 4 16.25 -11.42 2.76
CA PRO A 4 15.24 -11.77 3.76
C PRO A 4 14.56 -10.56 4.41
N ARG A 5 15.27 -9.44 4.57
CA ARG A 5 14.67 -8.19 5.11
C ARG A 5 13.68 -7.59 4.14
N VAL A 6 13.99 -7.61 2.84
CA VAL A 6 13.08 -7.10 1.79
C VAL A 6 11.82 -7.97 1.72
N VAL A 7 11.96 -9.29 1.71
CA VAL A 7 10.82 -10.21 1.70
C VAL A 7 9.90 -9.97 2.91
N VAL A 8 10.47 -9.92 4.12
CA VAL A 8 9.69 -9.62 5.33
C VAL A 8 9.02 -8.25 5.26
N ALA A 9 9.73 -7.23 4.75
CA ALA A 9 9.20 -5.89 4.59
C ALA A 9 8.01 -5.84 3.59
N VAL A 10 8.11 -6.56 2.48
CA VAL A 10 7.03 -6.70 1.49
C VAL A 10 5.82 -7.39 2.12
N LEU A 11 6.02 -8.56 2.73
CA LEU A 11 4.95 -9.34 3.34
C LEU A 11 4.22 -8.57 4.44
N LEU A 12 4.95 -7.87 5.32
CA LEU A 12 4.33 -7.09 6.39
C LEU A 12 3.50 -5.93 5.85
N ARG A 13 3.99 -5.19 4.84
CA ARG A 13 3.23 -4.09 4.23
C ARG A 13 1.97 -4.61 3.56
N SER A 14 2.10 -5.66 2.75
CA SER A 14 0.96 -6.26 2.07
C SER A 14 -0.06 -6.79 3.08
N LEU A 15 0.38 -7.47 4.14
CA LEU A 15 -0.51 -7.97 5.19
C LEU A 15 -1.24 -6.83 5.91
N VAL A 16 -0.55 -5.73 6.24
CA VAL A 16 -1.18 -4.57 6.89
C VAL A 16 -2.21 -3.93 5.95
N ILE A 17 -1.86 -3.72 4.67
CA ILE A 17 -2.76 -3.10 3.69
C ILE A 17 -4.00 -3.97 3.48
N VAL A 18 -3.82 -5.26 3.21
CA VAL A 18 -4.91 -6.22 3.02
C VAL A 18 -5.77 -6.32 4.29
N GLY A 19 -5.14 -6.39 5.46
CA GLY A 19 -5.83 -6.44 6.75
C GLY A 19 -6.67 -5.19 7.02
N VAL A 20 -6.16 -4.00 6.72
CA VAL A 20 -6.91 -2.75 6.85
C VAL A 20 -8.10 -2.74 5.89
N THR A 21 -7.91 -3.17 4.63
CA THR A 21 -9.01 -3.26 3.67
C THR A 21 -10.09 -4.24 4.12
N ALA A 22 -9.70 -5.44 4.58
CA ALA A 22 -10.64 -6.44 5.08
C ALA A 22 -11.41 -5.94 6.31
N ALA A 23 -10.72 -5.30 7.26
CA ALA A 23 -11.34 -4.70 8.43
C ALA A 23 -12.32 -3.58 8.06
N TYR A 24 -11.96 -2.73 7.09
CA TYR A 24 -12.83 -1.67 6.59
C TYR A 24 -14.09 -2.23 5.95
N VAL A 25 -13.94 -3.22 5.07
CA VAL A 25 -15.08 -3.88 4.39
C VAL A 25 -16.00 -4.54 5.41
N ALA A 26 -15.45 -5.25 6.40
CA ALA A 26 -16.23 -5.84 7.48
C ALA A 26 -16.96 -4.80 8.34
N ALA A 27 -16.40 -3.59 8.50
CA ALA A 27 -17.06 -2.50 9.19
C ALA A 27 -18.22 -1.91 8.37
N VAL A 28 -18.02 -1.71 7.07
CA VAL A 28 -19.06 -1.22 6.14
C VAL A 28 -20.21 -2.23 6.04
N ALA A 29 -19.91 -3.53 5.96
CA ALA A 29 -20.92 -4.59 5.88
C ALA A 29 -21.86 -4.64 7.10
N ARG A 30 -21.46 -4.08 8.25
CA ARG A 30 -22.28 -3.99 9.47
C ARG A 30 -23.08 -2.69 9.56
N SER A 31 -22.93 -1.78 8.60
CA SER A 31 -23.57 -0.47 8.63
C SER A 31 -24.84 -0.47 7.78
N GLU A 32 -25.96 -0.11 8.37
CA GLU A 32 -27.27 -0.09 7.69
C GLU A 32 -27.51 1.18 6.87
N THR A 33 -26.67 2.21 7.01
CA THR A 33 -26.89 3.55 6.45
C THR A 33 -25.79 4.02 5.51
N THR A 34 -24.80 3.16 5.21
CA THR A 34 -23.64 3.58 4.42
C THR A 34 -23.95 3.56 2.92
N ASP A 35 -23.82 4.72 2.29
CA ASP A 35 -23.85 4.83 0.83
C ASP A 35 -22.61 4.18 0.19
N ALA A 36 -22.82 3.44 -0.89
CA ALA A 36 -21.77 2.67 -1.56
C ALA A 36 -20.67 3.57 -2.16
N LEU A 37 -21.04 4.73 -2.70
CA LEU A 37 -20.09 5.67 -3.27
C LEU A 37 -19.25 6.33 -2.17
N GLY A 38 -19.89 6.75 -1.08
CA GLY A 38 -19.19 7.25 0.11
C GLY A 38 -18.20 6.25 0.69
N ALA A 39 -18.58 4.97 0.80
CA ALA A 39 -17.70 3.92 1.28
C ALA A 39 -16.48 3.70 0.36
N GLY A 40 -16.72 3.63 -0.95
CA GLY A 40 -15.64 3.48 -1.94
C GLY A 40 -14.62 4.62 -1.88
N LEU A 41 -15.08 5.87 -1.77
CA LEU A 41 -14.21 7.04 -1.65
C LEU A 41 -13.41 7.06 -0.35
N LEU A 42 -14.02 6.64 0.77
CA LEU A 42 -13.32 6.57 2.04
C LEU A 42 -12.27 5.45 2.03
N ALA A 43 -12.57 4.27 1.48
CA ALA A 43 -11.59 3.20 1.28
C ALA A 43 -10.40 3.67 0.44
N PHE A 44 -10.69 4.35 -0.68
CA PHE A 44 -9.69 4.95 -1.54
C PHE A 44 -8.78 5.92 -0.76
N LEU A 45 -9.37 6.85 -0.02
CA LEU A 45 -8.62 7.84 0.76
C LEU A 45 -7.72 7.19 1.82
N ILE A 46 -8.23 6.18 2.53
CA ILE A 46 -7.47 5.41 3.53
C ILE A 46 -6.25 4.76 2.87
N LEU A 47 -6.45 4.03 1.78
CA LEU A 47 -5.37 3.31 1.09
C LEU A 47 -4.32 4.27 0.54
N VAL A 48 -4.75 5.35 -0.12
CA VAL A 48 -3.86 6.39 -0.66
C VAL A 48 -3.05 7.03 0.45
N THR A 49 -3.67 7.35 1.58
CA THR A 49 -3.00 7.99 2.72
C THR A 49 -2.00 7.05 3.37
N ILE A 50 -2.35 5.78 3.60
CA ILE A 50 -1.44 4.77 4.14
C ILE A 50 -0.23 4.60 3.21
N ALA A 51 -0.48 4.41 1.91
CA ALA A 51 0.57 4.24 0.93
C ALA A 51 1.51 5.46 0.88
N PHE A 52 0.96 6.67 0.81
CA PHE A 52 1.73 7.91 0.77
C PHE A 52 2.56 8.12 2.04
N VAL A 53 1.91 8.14 3.22
CA VAL A 53 2.58 8.47 4.49
C VAL A 53 3.66 7.45 4.84
N TRP A 54 3.36 6.16 4.66
CA TRP A 54 4.33 5.11 4.97
C TRP A 54 5.49 5.11 3.98
N ALA A 55 5.23 5.39 2.70
CA ALA A 55 6.27 5.61 1.70
C ALA A 55 7.18 6.81 2.02
N VAL A 56 6.64 7.92 2.51
CA VAL A 56 7.45 9.06 3.01
C VAL A 56 8.41 8.58 4.10
N VAL A 57 7.87 7.89 5.11
CA VAL A 57 8.67 7.39 6.25
C VAL A 57 9.77 6.42 5.78
N ASP A 58 9.45 5.52 4.86
CA ASP A 58 10.44 4.59 4.30
C ASP A 58 11.51 5.31 3.48
N GLY A 59 11.13 6.28 2.65
CA GLY A 59 12.06 7.08 1.86
C GLY A 59 13.05 7.85 2.74
N ILE A 60 12.57 8.41 3.86
CA ILE A 60 13.42 9.10 4.85
C ILE A 60 14.42 8.15 5.51
N ARG A 61 14.00 6.91 5.82
CA ARG A 61 14.79 5.98 6.64
C ARG A 61 15.77 5.13 5.84
N ARG A 62 15.43 4.75 4.61
CA ARG A 62 16.16 3.72 3.83
C ARG A 62 16.73 4.24 2.51
N GLY A 63 16.43 5.50 2.16
CA GLY A 63 16.73 6.05 0.85
C GLY A 63 15.78 5.56 -0.25
N LEU A 64 15.88 6.19 -1.42
CA LEU A 64 14.88 6.06 -2.48
C LEU A 64 14.82 4.66 -3.10
N LEU A 65 15.97 4.08 -3.47
CA LEU A 65 16.02 2.87 -4.30
C LEU A 65 15.53 1.61 -3.55
N GLU A 66 15.98 1.41 -2.31
CA GLU A 66 15.57 0.25 -1.50
C GLU A 66 14.08 0.33 -1.14
N ALA A 67 13.61 1.53 -0.80
CA ALA A 67 12.21 1.76 -0.48
C ALA A 67 11.29 1.62 -1.71
N LEU A 68 11.74 2.07 -2.89
CA LEU A 68 11.03 1.89 -4.17
C LEU A 68 10.80 0.42 -4.49
N LEU A 69 11.84 -0.41 -4.45
CA LEU A 69 11.70 -1.84 -4.75
C LEU A 69 10.74 -2.53 -3.77
N THR A 70 10.82 -2.16 -2.48
CA THR A 70 9.92 -2.70 -1.45
C THR A 70 8.48 -2.33 -1.73
N TRP A 71 8.19 -1.07 -2.08
CA TRP A 71 6.83 -0.61 -2.37
C TRP A 71 6.28 -1.17 -3.67
N LEU A 72 7.07 -1.26 -4.74
CA LEU A 72 6.64 -1.89 -5.99
C LEU A 72 6.19 -3.34 -5.75
N LEU A 73 7.01 -4.13 -5.05
CA LEU A 73 6.67 -5.51 -4.73
C LEU A 73 5.47 -5.61 -3.77
N ALA A 74 5.43 -4.77 -2.74
CA ALA A 74 4.32 -4.76 -1.78
C ALA A 74 2.99 -4.39 -2.44
N SER A 75 2.99 -3.44 -3.38
CA SER A 75 1.80 -3.04 -4.13
C SER A 75 1.32 -4.12 -5.09
N VAL A 76 2.21 -4.89 -5.73
CA VAL A 76 1.81 -6.04 -6.54
C VAL A 76 1.19 -7.13 -5.66
N VAL A 77 1.84 -7.47 -4.55
CA VAL A 77 1.36 -8.52 -3.63
C VAL A 77 0.04 -8.10 -2.98
N ALA A 78 -0.09 -6.85 -2.53
CA ALA A 78 -1.33 -6.32 -1.97
C ALA A 78 -2.41 -6.13 -3.05
N GLY A 79 -2.01 -5.76 -4.27
CA GLY A 79 -2.89 -5.63 -5.42
C GLY A 79 -3.64 -6.92 -5.70
N VAL A 80 -2.96 -8.07 -5.62
CA VAL A 80 -3.61 -9.39 -5.70
C VAL A 80 -4.27 -9.78 -4.38
N GLY A 81 -3.65 -9.48 -3.24
CA GLY A 81 -4.14 -9.89 -1.92
C GLY A 81 -5.49 -9.29 -1.54
N ILE A 82 -5.78 -8.04 -1.94
CA ILE A 82 -7.06 -7.39 -1.69
C ILE A 82 -8.23 -8.12 -2.38
N PRO A 83 -8.26 -8.28 -3.72
CA PRO A 83 -9.36 -8.97 -4.40
C PRO A 83 -9.48 -10.43 -3.96
N VAL A 84 -8.37 -11.11 -3.65
CA VAL A 84 -8.43 -12.45 -3.03
C VAL A 84 -9.15 -12.41 -1.68
N ALA A 85 -8.80 -11.48 -0.80
CA ALA A 85 -9.46 -11.36 0.50
C ALA A 85 -10.96 -11.02 0.37
N LEU A 86 -11.33 -10.19 -0.60
CA LEU A 86 -12.72 -9.86 -0.90
C LEU A 86 -13.49 -11.07 -1.44
N ALA A 87 -12.93 -11.76 -2.44
CA ALA A 87 -13.56 -12.93 -3.04
C ALA A 87 -13.80 -14.05 -2.02
N LEU A 88 -12.85 -14.27 -1.10
CA LEU A 88 -12.99 -15.24 -0.01
C LEU A 88 -14.05 -14.85 1.03
N THR A 89 -14.32 -13.55 1.19
CA THR A 89 -15.31 -13.06 2.16
C THR A 89 -16.74 -13.17 1.61
N ASP A 90 -16.90 -12.93 0.31
CA ASP A 90 -18.21 -12.86 -0.36
C ASP A 90 -18.53 -14.10 -1.23
N ASP A 91 -17.73 -15.17 -1.15
CA ASP A 91 -17.83 -16.41 -1.95
C ASP A 91 -17.99 -16.16 -3.46
N ARG A 92 -17.20 -15.22 -3.99
CA ARG A 92 -17.24 -14.78 -5.40
C ARG A 92 -16.28 -15.59 -6.27
N ASP A 93 -16.46 -15.48 -7.59
CA ASP A 93 -15.49 -16.00 -8.56
C ASP A 93 -14.13 -15.28 -8.42
N LEU A 94 -13.18 -15.99 -7.82
CA LEU A 94 -11.85 -15.49 -7.52
C LEU A 94 -11.08 -15.11 -8.80
N ALA A 95 -11.27 -15.84 -9.90
CA ALA A 95 -10.53 -15.57 -11.13
C ALA A 95 -10.96 -14.23 -11.75
N ALA A 96 -12.26 -13.95 -11.77
CA ALA A 96 -12.81 -12.70 -12.27
C ALA A 96 -12.38 -11.51 -11.40
N GLU A 97 -12.54 -11.61 -10.07
CA GLU A 97 -12.22 -10.51 -9.15
C GLU A 97 -10.71 -10.18 -9.12
N VAL A 98 -9.84 -11.19 -9.20
CA VAL A 98 -8.39 -10.96 -9.28
C VAL A 98 -8.00 -10.36 -10.63
N GLY A 99 -8.60 -10.82 -11.74
CA GLY A 99 -8.31 -10.32 -13.08
C GLY A 99 -8.52 -8.81 -13.22
N ASP A 100 -9.68 -8.33 -12.76
CA ASP A 100 -10.05 -6.91 -12.88
C ASP A 100 -9.49 -6.06 -11.73
N GLY A 101 -9.51 -6.58 -10.50
CA GLY A 101 -9.12 -5.84 -9.30
C GLY A 101 -7.61 -5.67 -9.12
N ALA A 102 -6.80 -6.65 -9.53
CA ALA A 102 -5.39 -6.68 -9.11
C ALA A 102 -4.57 -5.50 -9.65
N VAL A 103 -4.77 -5.15 -10.92
CA VAL A 103 -4.08 -4.02 -11.54
C VAL A 103 -4.55 -2.71 -10.93
N PHE A 104 -5.86 -2.56 -10.70
CA PHE A 104 -6.43 -1.37 -10.08
C PHE A 104 -5.82 -1.11 -8.70
N PHE A 105 -5.84 -2.11 -7.80
CA PHE A 105 -5.29 -1.95 -6.45
C PHE A 105 -3.77 -1.78 -6.45
N ALA A 106 -3.04 -2.46 -7.34
CA ALA A 106 -1.60 -2.26 -7.47
C ALA A 106 -1.27 -0.81 -7.85
N VAL A 107 -1.93 -0.25 -8.87
CA VAL A 107 -1.74 1.14 -9.30
C VAL A 107 -2.16 2.12 -8.22
N LEU A 108 -3.30 1.86 -7.57
CA LEU A 108 -3.83 2.66 -6.46
C LEU A 108 -2.82 2.83 -5.32
N LEU A 109 -2.01 1.80 -5.06
CA LEU A 109 -0.98 1.82 -4.02
C LEU A 109 0.35 2.38 -4.53
N VAL A 110 0.80 1.99 -5.74
CA VAL A 110 2.09 2.42 -6.28
C VAL A 110 2.15 3.92 -6.48
N VAL A 111 1.13 4.54 -7.09
CA VAL A 111 1.16 5.97 -7.45
C VAL A 111 1.39 6.88 -6.24
N PRO A 112 0.57 6.82 -5.17
CA PRO A 112 0.83 7.63 -3.98
C PRO A 112 2.11 7.22 -3.25
N ALA A 113 2.50 5.94 -3.29
CA ALA A 113 3.78 5.52 -2.72
C ALA A 113 4.97 6.16 -3.45
N LEU A 114 4.95 6.26 -4.79
CA LEU A 114 5.99 6.95 -5.57
C LEU A 114 6.13 8.43 -5.17
N LEU A 115 5.00 9.11 -4.97
CA LEU A 115 4.99 10.50 -4.49
C LEU A 115 5.59 10.59 -3.09
N GLY A 116 5.16 9.73 -2.17
CA GLY A 116 5.67 9.69 -0.81
C GLY A 116 7.17 9.39 -0.76
N LEU A 117 7.63 8.39 -1.51
CA LEU A 117 9.03 8.02 -1.66
C LEU A 117 9.88 9.16 -2.21
N SER A 118 9.36 9.92 -3.17
CA SER A 118 10.07 11.05 -3.76
C SER A 118 10.31 12.15 -2.71
N VAL A 119 9.28 12.46 -1.91
CA VAL A 119 9.38 13.40 -0.79
C VAL A 119 10.37 12.89 0.26
N GLY A 120 10.20 11.65 0.72
CA GLY A 120 11.05 11.09 1.77
C GLY A 120 12.51 10.91 1.34
N GLY A 121 12.74 10.49 0.10
CA GLY A 121 14.07 10.33 -0.47
C GLY A 121 14.80 11.65 -0.68
N LEU A 122 14.08 12.74 -0.98
CA LEU A 122 14.66 14.08 -1.02
C LEU A 122 15.15 14.50 0.38
N VAL A 123 14.33 14.30 1.41
CA VAL A 123 14.68 14.61 2.81
C VAL A 123 15.92 13.81 3.25
N HIS A 124 15.98 12.52 2.91
CA HIS A 124 17.15 11.67 3.21
C HIS A 124 18.44 12.24 2.62
N ARG A 125 18.42 12.60 1.32
CA ARG A 125 19.59 13.17 0.63
C ARG A 125 20.05 14.51 1.21
N LEU A 126 19.12 15.35 1.66
CA LEU A 126 19.45 16.64 2.27
C LEU A 126 20.14 16.45 3.62
N ARG A 127 19.69 15.47 4.40
CA ARG A 127 20.32 15.13 5.68
C ARG A 127 21.74 14.62 5.50
N ASP A 128 21.96 13.68 4.59
CA ASP A 128 23.30 13.14 4.31
C ASP A 128 24.29 14.24 3.90
N ARG A 129 23.83 15.22 3.10
CA ARG A 129 24.67 16.36 2.68
C ARG A 129 25.01 17.30 3.84
N SER A 130 24.09 17.51 4.78
CA SER A 130 24.33 18.37 5.94
C SER A 130 25.34 17.76 6.92
N GLU A 131 25.37 16.43 7.06
CA GLU A 131 26.32 15.72 7.91
C GLU A 131 27.74 15.73 7.30
N VAL A 132 27.88 15.75 5.97
CA VAL A 132 29.19 15.86 5.28
C VAL A 132 29.77 17.27 5.34
N ALA A 133 28.93 18.29 5.50
CA ALA A 133 29.35 19.69 5.54
C ALA A 133 29.74 20.20 6.95
N ALA A 134 29.48 19.40 7.99
CA ALA A 134 29.76 19.70 9.40
C ALA A 134 31.07 19.05 9.86
#